data_AF-A0A7S3ASK8-F1
#
_entry.id   AF-A0A7S3ASK8-F1
#
_cell.length_a   1.000
_cell.length_b   1.000
_cell.length_c   1.000
_cell.angle_alpha   90.00
_cell.angle_beta   90.00
_cell.angle_gamma   90.00
#
_symmetry.space_group_name_H-M   'P 1'
#
loop_
_entity.id
_entity.type
_entity.pdbx_description
1 polymer ?
#
loop_
_entity_poly.entity_id
_entity_poly.type
_entity_poly.pdbx_seq_one_letter_code
_entity_poly.pdbx_strand_id
1 'polypeptide(L)'
;EDGMPGDTPERCSCIALLAKVSDTNRCDGTKLRMRAIQHAVAHNLVGCVKVLARIGADPSGTLHWAVNCKAHGVLRALLSIGVDPCSTLSEWDGCTPLMLAAGQADLHALRILLEHAHTQGCLSKLLAAKQRAVAGYTALHFAVENAA
;
A
#
# COMPACT_ATOMS: atom_id res chain seq x y z
N GLU A 1 -3.06 -14.57 -12.05
CA GLU A 1 -1.75 -15.16 -11.70
C GLU A 1 -1.90 -15.71 -10.30
N ASP A 2 -1.70 -17.02 -10.20
CA ASP A 2 -1.96 -17.85 -9.02
C ASP A 2 -1.45 -17.20 -7.74
N GLY A 3 -2.26 -17.31 -6.68
CA GLY A 3 -1.95 -16.72 -5.38
C GLY A 3 -0.52 -17.09 -4.97
N MET A 4 0.24 -16.09 -4.53
CA MET A 4 1.58 -16.30 -3.97
C MET A 4 1.55 -17.51 -3.02
N PRO A 5 2.58 -18.36 -2.96
CA PRO A 5 2.53 -19.66 -2.28
C PRO A 5 2.11 -19.61 -0.79
N GLY A 6 2.13 -18.44 -0.16
CA GLY A 6 1.62 -18.24 1.20
C GLY A 6 0.12 -17.93 1.30
N ASP A 7 -0.58 -17.59 0.22
CA ASP A 7 -1.95 -17.06 0.23
C ASP A 7 -3.02 -18.17 0.17
N THR A 8 -2.87 -19.15 1.07
CA THR A 8 -3.73 -20.34 1.10
C THR A 8 -5.02 -20.06 1.90
N PRO A 9 -6.12 -20.78 1.61
CA PRO A 9 -7.36 -20.66 2.37
C PRO A 9 -7.18 -21.06 3.85
N GLU A 10 -6.28 -21.99 4.16
CA GLU A 10 -5.95 -22.37 5.54
C GLU A 10 -5.30 -21.21 6.29
N ARG A 11 -4.35 -20.49 5.66
CA ARG A 11 -3.74 -19.30 6.26
C ARG A 11 -4.79 -18.21 6.52
N CYS A 12 -5.68 -17.98 5.56
CA CYS A 12 -6.79 -17.05 5.72
C CYS A 12 -7.71 -17.43 6.90
N SER A 13 -7.97 -18.73 7.06
CA SER A 13 -8.78 -19.26 8.15
C SER A 13 -8.10 -19.08 9.51
N CYS A 14 -6.79 -19.34 9.61
CA CYS A 14 -6.00 -19.08 10.81
C CYS A 14 -6.05 -17.61 11.22
N ILE A 15 -5.89 -16.68 10.25
CA ILE A 15 -5.99 -15.24 10.51
C ILE A 15 -7.38 -14.88 11.06
N ALA A 16 -8.45 -15.37 10.43
CA ALA A 16 -9.81 -15.08 10.85
C ALA A 16 -10.14 -15.63 12.26
N LEU A 17 -9.58 -16.79 12.63
CA LEU A 17 -9.74 -17.35 13.98
C LEU A 17 -8.97 -16.54 15.03
N LEU A 18 -7.71 -16.21 14.76
CA LEU A 18 -6.88 -15.44 15.70
C LEU A 18 -7.42 -14.01 15.90
N ALA A 19 -7.95 -13.40 14.85
CA ALA A 19 -8.55 -12.07 14.91
C ALA A 19 -9.76 -11.96 15.86
N LYS A 20 -10.42 -13.07 16.20
CA LYS A 20 -11.53 -13.07 17.17
C LYS A 20 -11.07 -12.87 18.61
N VAL A 21 -9.83 -13.22 18.90
CA VAL A 21 -9.28 -13.26 20.27
C VAL A 21 -8.12 -12.28 20.47
N SER A 22 -7.78 -11.50 19.44
CA SER A 22 -6.64 -10.58 19.45
C SER A 22 -7.01 -9.24 18.83
N ASP A 23 -6.24 -8.21 19.19
CA ASP A 23 -6.32 -6.91 18.55
C ASP A 23 -5.70 -6.97 17.14
N THR A 24 -6.54 -6.84 16.11
CA THR A 24 -6.18 -6.90 14.70
C THR A 24 -5.26 -5.77 14.24
N ASN A 25 -5.22 -4.66 14.99
CA ASN A 25 -4.43 -3.47 14.67
C ASN A 25 -3.19 -3.32 15.55
N ARG A 26 -2.88 -4.33 16.38
CA ARG A 26 -1.67 -4.33 17.18
C ARG A 26 -0.42 -4.25 16.30
N CYS A 27 0.44 -3.28 16.62
CA CYS A 27 1.77 -3.17 16.05
C CYS A 27 2.72 -4.18 16.69
N ASP A 28 3.64 -4.74 15.90
CA ASP A 28 4.78 -5.49 16.43
C ASP A 28 5.78 -4.58 17.19
N GLY A 29 6.77 -5.22 17.82
CA GLY A 29 7.86 -4.56 18.53
C GLY A 29 9.03 -4.15 17.65
N THR A 30 8.90 -4.22 16.32
CA THR A 30 9.99 -3.81 15.41
C THR A 30 10.10 -2.29 15.36
N LYS A 31 11.21 -1.77 14.84
CA LYS A 31 11.40 -0.32 14.64
C LYS A 31 10.31 0.31 13.77
N LEU A 32 9.76 -0.47 12.83
CA LEU A 32 8.74 -0.04 11.88
C LEU A 32 7.31 -0.16 12.44
N ARG A 33 7.14 -0.79 13.62
CA ARG A 33 5.85 -0.98 14.31
C ARG A 33 4.75 -1.49 13.37
N MET A 34 5.05 -2.55 12.64
CA MET A 34 4.16 -3.04 11.57
C MET A 34 2.94 -3.77 12.15
N ARG A 35 1.79 -3.53 11.53
CA ARG A 35 0.53 -4.24 11.78
C ARG A 35 0.46 -5.52 10.95
N ALA A 36 -0.41 -6.45 11.34
CA ALA A 36 -0.61 -7.70 10.62
C ALA A 36 -0.92 -7.50 9.12
N ILE A 37 -1.68 -6.46 8.78
CA ILE A 37 -1.99 -6.12 7.37
C ILE A 37 -0.76 -5.63 6.60
N GLN A 38 0.16 -4.89 7.23
CA GLN A 38 1.42 -4.46 6.60
C GLN A 38 2.36 -5.65 6.36
N HIS A 39 2.39 -6.64 7.26
CA HIS A 39 3.10 -7.91 7.02
C HIS A 39 2.54 -8.65 5.81
N ALA A 40 1.21 -8.77 5.69
CA ALA A 40 0.58 -9.40 4.54
C ALA A 40 0.91 -8.67 3.21
N VAL A 41 1.01 -7.35 3.26
CA VAL A 41 1.40 -6.51 2.11
C VAL A 41 2.85 -6.75 1.70
N ALA A 42 3.77 -6.76 2.66
CA ALA A 42 5.20 -6.98 2.40
C ALA A 42 5.47 -8.34 1.73
N HIS A 43 4.64 -9.34 2.02
CA HIS A 43 4.69 -10.67 1.41
C HIS A 43 3.79 -10.85 0.17
N ASN A 44 3.15 -9.77 -0.32
CA ASN A 44 2.24 -9.78 -1.47
C ASN A 44 1.10 -10.82 -1.36
N LEU A 45 0.51 -10.97 -0.17
CA LEU A 45 -0.56 -11.94 0.13
C LEU A 45 -1.96 -11.30 -0.03
N VAL A 46 -2.54 -11.42 -1.23
CA VAL A 46 -3.79 -10.72 -1.61
C VAL A 46 -5.01 -11.17 -0.80
N GLY A 47 -5.21 -12.47 -0.63
CA GLY A 47 -6.27 -13.09 0.14
C GLY A 47 -6.17 -12.71 1.61
N CYS A 48 -4.97 -12.79 2.18
CA CYS A 48 -4.71 -12.36 3.56
C CYS A 48 -5.06 -10.87 3.78
N VAL A 49 -4.67 -9.97 2.87
CA VAL A 49 -5.03 -8.54 2.94
C VAL A 49 -6.54 -8.35 2.87
N LYS A 50 -7.24 -9.05 1.96
CA LYS A 50 -8.70 -8.98 1.85
C LYS A 50 -9.40 -9.47 3.11
N VAL A 51 -8.91 -10.55 3.73
CA VAL A 51 -9.47 -11.08 4.98
C VAL A 51 -9.23 -10.08 6.12
N LEU A 52 -8.00 -9.57 6.27
CA LEU A 52 -7.66 -8.58 7.29
C LEU A 52 -8.51 -7.32 7.18
N ALA A 53 -8.71 -6.79 5.97
CA ALA A 53 -9.59 -5.64 5.75
C ALA A 53 -11.05 -5.94 6.15
N ARG A 54 -11.59 -7.12 5.81
CA ARG A 54 -12.97 -7.51 6.18
C ARG A 54 -13.20 -7.63 7.68
N ILE A 55 -12.18 -8.04 8.43
CA ILE A 55 -12.26 -8.17 9.91
C ILE A 55 -11.90 -6.86 10.63
N GLY A 56 -11.79 -5.74 9.91
CA GLY A 56 -11.57 -4.41 10.49
C GLY A 56 -10.12 -4.05 10.78
N ALA A 57 -9.14 -4.74 10.17
CA ALA A 57 -7.77 -4.25 10.19
C ALA A 57 -7.67 -2.95 9.38
N ASP A 58 -7.04 -1.92 9.95
CA ASP A 58 -6.88 -0.61 9.34
C ASP A 58 -5.85 -0.68 8.19
N PRO A 59 -6.29 -0.48 6.93
CA PRO A 59 -5.39 -0.54 5.77
C PRO A 59 -4.64 0.78 5.55
N SER A 60 -4.72 1.76 6.45
CA SER A 60 -4.00 3.03 6.30
C SER A 60 -2.50 2.81 6.09
N GLY A 61 -1.92 3.54 5.15
CA GLY A 61 -0.49 3.48 4.87
C GLY A 61 0.01 2.19 4.21
N THR A 62 -0.85 1.21 3.94
CA THR A 62 -0.45 -0.04 3.29
C THR A 62 -0.09 0.13 1.82
N LEU A 63 -0.58 1.19 1.14
CA LEU A 63 -0.23 1.49 -0.25
C LEU A 63 1.26 1.81 -0.42
N HIS A 64 1.87 2.57 0.52
CA HIS A 64 3.31 2.86 0.50
C HIS A 64 4.13 1.58 0.61
N TRP A 65 3.75 0.69 1.53
CA TRP A 65 4.37 -0.64 1.69
C TRP A 65 4.21 -1.49 0.42
N ALA A 66 3.04 -1.48 -0.20
CA ALA A 66 2.79 -2.25 -1.41
C ALA A 66 3.67 -1.78 -2.58
N VAL A 67 3.84 -0.46 -2.74
CA VAL A 67 4.76 0.10 -3.74
C VAL A 67 6.21 -0.24 -3.41
N ASN A 68 6.63 0.00 -2.16
CA ASN A 68 8.00 -0.24 -1.73
C ASN A 68 8.42 -1.72 -1.87
N CYS A 69 7.51 -2.64 -1.63
CA CYS A 69 7.74 -4.09 -1.77
C CYS A 69 7.44 -4.62 -3.18
N LYS A 70 7.08 -3.76 -4.15
CA LYS A 70 6.64 -4.14 -5.51
C LYS A 70 5.50 -5.18 -5.50
N ALA A 71 4.65 -5.12 -4.48
CA ALA A 71 3.52 -6.02 -4.27
C ALA A 71 2.31 -5.56 -5.11
N HIS A 72 2.43 -5.59 -6.44
CA HIS A 72 1.44 -5.05 -7.38
C HIS A 72 0.06 -5.73 -7.27
N GLY A 73 0.03 -7.02 -6.91
CA GLY A 73 -1.20 -7.76 -6.68
C GLY A 73 -1.96 -7.21 -5.48
N VAL A 74 -1.26 -7.00 -4.36
CA VAL A 74 -1.82 -6.37 -3.17
C VAL A 74 -2.17 -4.90 -3.42
N LEU A 75 -1.35 -4.16 -4.17
CA LEU A 75 -1.62 -2.75 -4.51
C LEU A 75 -3.01 -2.60 -5.18
N ARG A 76 -3.30 -3.43 -6.19
CA ARG A 76 -4.63 -3.47 -6.82
C ARG A 76 -5.75 -3.81 -5.83
N ALA A 77 -5.51 -4.78 -4.95
CA ALA A 77 -6.50 -5.21 -3.97
C ALA A 77 -6.83 -4.10 -2.95
N LEU A 78 -5.81 -3.39 -2.45
CA LEU A 78 -5.96 -2.28 -1.52
C LEU A 78 -6.75 -1.13 -2.13
N LEU A 79 -6.43 -0.75 -3.37
CA LEU A 79 -7.18 0.26 -4.10
C LEU A 79 -8.64 -0.16 -4.31
N SER A 80 -8.89 -1.43 -4.62
CA SER A 80 -10.25 -1.97 -4.73
C SER A 80 -11.03 -1.98 -3.40
N ILE A 81 -10.35 -1.95 -2.25
CA ILE A 81 -10.95 -1.85 -0.91
C ILE A 81 -11.28 -0.39 -0.56
N GLY A 82 -10.86 0.59 -1.38
CA GLY A 82 -11.13 2.01 -1.19
C GLY A 82 -10.07 2.73 -0.35
N VAL A 83 -8.85 2.20 -0.26
CA VAL A 83 -7.74 2.90 0.40
C VAL A 83 -7.37 4.14 -0.41
N ASP A 84 -7.28 5.30 0.24
CA ASP A 84 -6.99 6.58 -0.43
C ASP A 84 -5.59 6.56 -1.09
N PRO A 85 -5.49 6.63 -2.44
CA PRO A 85 -4.21 6.67 -3.16
C PRO A 85 -3.45 7.97 -2.93
N CYS A 86 -4.10 9.02 -2.40
CA CYS A 86 -3.47 10.30 -2.08
C CYS A 86 -2.90 10.35 -0.65
N SER A 87 -2.94 9.23 0.08
CA SER A 87 -2.46 9.19 1.46
C SER A 87 -0.98 9.58 1.56
N THR A 88 -0.64 10.31 2.61
CA THR A 88 0.74 10.71 2.93
C THR A 88 1.08 10.20 4.32
N LEU A 89 2.21 9.52 4.46
CA LEU A 89 2.68 9.03 5.75
C LEU A 89 3.99 9.72 6.14
N SER A 90 4.10 10.10 7.40
CA SER A 90 5.32 10.71 7.94
C SER A 90 6.51 9.75 7.89
N GLU A 91 6.30 8.44 7.97
CA GLU A 91 7.37 7.42 7.89
C GLU A 91 8.04 7.36 6.49
N TRP A 92 7.39 7.90 5.45
CA TRP A 92 7.89 8.00 4.08
C TRP A 92 8.11 9.47 3.68
N ASP A 93 8.55 10.32 4.61
CA ASP A 93 8.79 11.76 4.39
C ASP A 93 7.57 12.53 3.85
N GLY A 94 6.37 12.04 4.16
CA GLY A 94 5.12 12.59 3.64
C GLY A 94 4.95 12.42 2.13
N CYS A 95 5.65 11.47 1.51
CA CYS A 95 5.44 11.09 0.13
C CYS A 95 4.08 10.42 -0.06
N THR A 96 3.54 10.51 -1.28
CA THR A 96 2.42 9.68 -1.73
C THR A 96 2.94 8.35 -2.29
N PRO A 97 2.10 7.31 -2.40
CA PRO A 97 2.46 6.09 -3.11
C PRO A 97 2.91 6.34 -4.55
N LEU A 98 2.33 7.36 -5.22
CA LEU A 98 2.72 7.74 -6.58
C LEU A 98 4.14 8.32 -6.63
N MET A 99 4.52 9.17 -5.67
CA MET A 99 5.89 9.70 -5.57
C MET A 99 6.91 8.59 -5.34
N LEU A 100 6.59 7.64 -4.45
CA LEU A 100 7.45 6.47 -4.22
C LEU A 100 7.61 5.63 -5.50
N ALA A 101 6.52 5.35 -6.21
CA ALA A 101 6.57 4.58 -7.45
C ALA A 101 7.40 5.28 -8.53
N ALA A 102 7.25 6.61 -8.64
CA ALA A 102 8.04 7.43 -9.55
C ALA A 102 9.53 7.41 -9.21
N GLY A 103 9.88 7.57 -7.93
CA GLY A 103 11.26 7.51 -7.47
C GLY A 103 11.91 6.13 -7.59
N GLN A 104 11.13 5.06 -7.67
CA GLN A 104 11.63 3.69 -7.86
C GLN A 104 11.61 3.24 -9.33
N ALA A 105 11.21 4.12 -10.26
CA ALA A 105 10.92 3.78 -11.65
C ALA A 105 10.00 2.55 -11.81
N ASP A 106 9.08 2.33 -10.85
CA ASP A 106 8.14 1.21 -10.89
C ASP A 106 6.95 1.55 -11.80
N LEU A 107 7.13 1.26 -13.09
CA LEU A 107 6.12 1.48 -14.12
C LEU A 107 4.82 0.70 -13.86
N HIS A 108 4.88 -0.45 -13.21
CA HIS A 108 3.70 -1.24 -12.90
C HIS A 108 2.88 -0.58 -11.80
N ALA A 109 3.52 -0.17 -10.70
CA ALA A 109 2.86 0.56 -9.63
C ALA A 109 2.30 1.91 -10.13
N LEU A 110 3.05 2.64 -10.96
CA LEU A 110 2.61 3.88 -11.60
C LEU A 110 1.33 3.68 -12.40
N ARG A 111 1.29 2.68 -13.29
CA ARG A 111 0.11 2.38 -14.11
C ARG A 111 -1.11 2.06 -13.24
N ILE A 112 -0.95 1.17 -12.26
CA ILE A 112 -2.04 0.77 -11.36
C ILE A 112 -2.63 1.99 -10.62
N LEU A 113 -1.77 2.87 -10.08
CA LEU A 113 -2.20 4.06 -9.35
C LEU A 113 -2.90 5.06 -10.27
N LEU A 114 -2.37 5.33 -11.46
CA LEU A 114 -2.93 6.28 -12.42
C LEU A 114 -4.27 5.78 -13.00
N GLU A 115 -4.35 4.52 -13.39
CA GLU A 115 -5.58 3.90 -13.91
C GLU A 115 -6.70 3.93 -12.85
N HIS A 116 -6.36 3.57 -11.60
CA HIS A 116 -7.32 3.61 -10.51
C HIS A 116 -7.77 5.04 -10.21
N ALA A 117 -6.83 6.00 -10.14
CA ALA A 117 -7.16 7.40 -9.87
C ALA A 117 -7.98 8.05 -10.99
N HIS A 118 -7.75 7.66 -12.25
CA HIS A 118 -8.57 8.07 -13.37
C HIS A 118 -10.00 7.53 -13.23
N THR A 119 -10.14 6.25 -12.89
CA THR A 119 -11.43 5.59 -12.69
C THR A 119 -12.23 6.20 -11.53
N GLN A 120 -11.54 6.60 -10.45
CA GLN A 120 -12.15 7.23 -9.28
C GLN A 120 -12.33 8.75 -9.40
N GLY A 121 -11.93 9.36 -10.53
CA GLY A 121 -12.03 10.81 -10.74
C GLY A 121 -11.11 11.65 -9.83
N CYS A 122 -10.09 11.05 -9.20
CA CYS A 122 -9.16 11.72 -8.30
C CYS A 122 -7.76 11.95 -8.89
N LEU A 123 -7.59 11.69 -10.20
CA LEU A 123 -6.32 11.83 -10.91
C LEU A 123 -5.65 13.20 -10.72
N SER A 124 -6.41 14.29 -10.86
CA SER A 124 -5.87 15.65 -10.69
C SER A 124 -5.33 15.89 -9.28
N LYS A 125 -6.05 15.41 -8.25
CA LYS A 125 -5.64 15.48 -6.85
C LYS A 125 -4.37 14.66 -6.60
N LEU A 126 -4.30 13.46 -7.18
CA LEU A 126 -3.14 12.57 -7.02
C LEU A 126 -1.89 13.16 -7.65
N LEU A 127 -2.00 13.73 -8.86
CA LEU A 127 -0.88 14.37 -9.56
C LEU A 127 -0.44 15.69 -8.91
N ALA A 128 -1.39 16.46 -8.37
CA ALA A 128 -1.13 17.72 -7.68
C ALA A 128 -0.65 17.52 -6.23
N ALA A 129 -0.66 16.29 -5.72
CA ALA A 129 -0.18 16.00 -4.38
C ALA A 129 1.29 16.44 -4.25
N LYS A 130 1.58 17.13 -3.16
CA LYS A 130 2.90 17.64 -2.83
C LYS A 130 3.47 16.87 -1.65
N GLN A 131 4.75 16.58 -1.69
CA GLN A 131 5.44 16.01 -0.54
C GLN A 131 5.27 16.95 0.65
N ARG A 132 4.94 16.39 1.81
CA ARG A 132 4.73 17.20 3.02
C ARG A 132 6.05 17.75 3.57
N ALA A 133 7.14 16.98 3.50
CA ALA A 133 8.42 17.35 4.10
C ALA A 133 9.21 18.40 3.31
N VAL A 134 9.12 18.39 1.97
CA VAL A 134 9.87 19.29 1.08
C VAL A 134 8.88 20.12 0.25
N ALA A 135 9.04 21.45 0.29
CA ALA A 135 8.09 22.38 -0.30
C ALA A 135 7.92 22.16 -1.81
N GLY A 136 6.77 21.59 -2.20
CA GLY A 136 6.32 21.56 -3.60
C GLY A 136 6.83 20.38 -4.44
N TYR A 137 7.57 19.43 -3.87
CA TYR A 137 8.02 18.25 -4.61
C TYR A 137 6.83 17.40 -5.06
N THR A 138 6.85 16.98 -6.32
CA THR A 138 5.80 16.17 -6.96
C THR A 138 6.38 14.85 -7.47
N ALA A 139 5.52 13.92 -7.86
CA ALA A 139 5.97 12.64 -8.43
C ALA A 139 6.89 12.83 -9.65
N LEU A 140 6.72 13.90 -10.44
CA LEU A 140 7.61 14.18 -11.57
C LEU A 140 9.03 14.59 -11.13
N HIS A 141 9.17 15.31 -10.03
CA HIS A 141 10.48 15.64 -9.46
C HIS A 141 11.21 14.35 -9.01
N PHE A 142 10.49 13.46 -8.31
CA PHE A 142 11.02 12.15 -7.90
C PHE A 142 11.44 11.26 -9.09
N ALA A 143 10.69 11.30 -10.19
CA ALA A 143 11.02 10.52 -11.39
C ALA A 143 12.34 10.96 -12.05
N VAL A 144 12.69 12.24 -11.94
CA VAL A 144 13.93 12.80 -12.52
C VAL A 144 15.10 12.63 -11.55
N GLU A 145 14.89 12.86 -10.26
CA GLU A 145 15.96 12.85 -9.24
C GLU A 145 16.53 11.45 -8.98
N ASN A 146 15.69 10.41 -9.03
CA ASN A 146 16.11 9.03 -8.80
C ASN A 146 16.35 8.24 -10.10
N ALA A 147 16.60 8.93 -11.22
CA ALA A 147 17.09 8.30 -12.45
C ALA A 147 18.56 7.91 -12.29
N ALA A 148 18.85 6.91 -11.46
CA ALA A 148 20.19 6.33 -11.24
C ALA A 148 20.15 4.82 -11.43
#